data_AF-A0A857GH77-F1
#
_entry.id   AF-A0A857GH77-F1
#
_cell.length_a   1.000
_cell.length_b   1.000
_cell.length_c   1.000
_cell.angle_alpha   90.00
_cell.angle_beta   90.00
_cell.angle_gamma   90.00
#
_symmetry.space_group_name_H-M   'P 1'
#
loop_
_entity.id
_entity.type
_entity.pdbx_description
1 polymer ?
#
loop_
_entity_poly.entity_id
_entity_poly.type
_entity_poly.pdbx_seq_one_letter_code
_entity_poly.pdbx_strand_id
1 'polypeptide(L)'
;MTIHTHQSHPDIIKRLNRARGHLSSVTQMIEGGRHCLEIAQQLHAVEKAIQQAKRALVLDHIDHCLENALGSQDQTQRARAEEFKAIARYL
;
A
#
# COMPACT_ATOMS: atom_id res chain seq x y z
N MET A 1 6.04 -10.69 -18.83
CA MET A 1 5.53 -9.80 -17.75
C MET A 1 4.64 -10.63 -16.87
N THR A 2 5.12 -11.07 -15.70
CA THR A 2 4.29 -11.81 -14.74
C THR A 2 3.27 -10.84 -14.14
N ILE A 3 1.99 -11.14 -14.35
CA ILE A 3 0.89 -10.34 -13.82
C ILE A 3 0.68 -10.78 -12.38
N HIS A 4 1.22 -10.01 -11.43
CA HIS A 4 0.97 -10.18 -10.00
C HIS A 4 -0.30 -9.41 -9.66
N THR A 5 -1.48 -10.01 -9.89
CA THR A 5 -2.77 -9.40 -9.52
C THR A 5 -3.37 -10.18 -8.38
N HIS A 6 -3.35 -9.60 -7.18
CA HIS A 6 -4.03 -10.16 -6.02
C HIS A 6 -5.48 -9.67 -5.97
N GLN A 7 -6.37 -10.46 -5.36
CA GLN A 7 -7.79 -10.14 -5.25
C GLN A 7 -8.05 -8.83 -4.47
N SER A 8 -7.12 -8.41 -3.60
CA SER A 8 -7.19 -7.16 -2.84
C SER A 8 -6.84 -5.89 -3.62
N HIS A 9 -6.20 -6.02 -4.80
CA HIS A 9 -5.71 -4.88 -5.58
C HIS A 9 -6.81 -3.85 -5.89
N PRO A 10 -8.05 -4.22 -6.25
CA PRO A 10 -9.14 -3.26 -6.45
C PRO A 10 -9.44 -2.42 -5.20
N ASP A 11 -9.36 -2.98 -4.00
CA ASP A 11 -9.64 -2.26 -2.76
C ASP A 11 -8.47 -1.36 -2.34
N ILE A 12 -7.23 -1.79 -2.60
CA ILE A 12 -6.04 -0.95 -2.44
C ILE A 12 -6.12 0.25 -3.40
N ILE A 13 -6.51 0.03 -4.65
CA ILE A 13 -6.75 1.10 -5.64
C ILE A 13 -7.82 2.07 -5.14
N LYS A 14 -8.94 1.59 -4.59
CA LYS A 14 -9.98 2.46 -4.00
C LYS A 14 -9.44 3.31 -2.84
N ARG A 15 -8.56 2.77 -2.00
CA ARG A 15 -7.93 3.52 -0.90
C ARG A 15 -6.96 4.58 -1.43
N LEU A 16 -6.12 4.22 -2.40
CA LEU A 16 -5.18 5.16 -3.04
C LEU A 16 -5.92 6.27 -3.80
N ASN A 17 -7.03 5.97 -4.46
CA ASN A 17 -7.86 6.98 -5.14
C ASN A 17 -8.44 8.01 -4.15
N ARG A 18 -8.82 7.58 -2.93
CA ARG A 18 -9.24 8.50 -1.87
C ARG A 18 -8.09 9.38 -1.40
N ALA A 19 -6.92 8.80 -1.14
CA ALA A 19 -5.72 9.55 -0.77
C ALA A 19 -5.31 10.57 -1.86
N ARG A 20 -5.44 10.20 -3.15
CA ARG A 20 -5.20 11.09 -4.28
C ARG A 20 -6.16 12.29 -4.28
N GLY A 21 -7.45 12.07 -4.03
CA GLY A 21 -8.43 13.17 -3.91
C GLY A 21 -8.08 14.12 -2.76
N HIS A 22 -7.69 13.58 -1.61
CA HIS A 22 -7.28 14.38 -0.46
C HIS A 22 -6.01 15.19 -0.77
N LEU A 23 -5.02 14.57 -1.40
CA LEU A 23 -3.79 15.26 -1.81
C LEU A 23 -4.07 16.41 -2.78
N SER A 24 -4.98 16.20 -3.74
CA SER A 24 -5.42 17.27 -4.65
C SER A 24 -6.04 18.44 -3.89
N SER A 25 -6.82 18.17 -2.83
CA SER A 25 -7.39 19.22 -1.99
C SER A 25 -6.32 19.97 -1.19
N VAL A 26 -5.31 19.26 -0.68
CA VAL A 26 -4.15 19.88 -0.01
C VAL A 26 -3.42 20.84 -0.95
N THR A 27 -3.18 20.46 -2.21
CA THR A 27 -2.55 21.34 -3.21
C THR A 27 -3.38 22.62 -3.39
N GLN A 28 -4.69 22.50 -3.54
CA GLN A 28 -5.59 23.67 -3.63
C GLN A 28 -5.58 24.53 -2.37
N MET A 29 -5.45 23.92 -1.18
CA MET A 29 -5.34 24.66 0.07
C MET A 29 -4.05 25.50 0.12
N ILE A 30 -2.94 24.97 -0.38
CA ILE A 30 -1.67 25.69 -0.49
C ILE A 30 -1.78 26.83 -1.49
N GLU A 31 -2.30 26.55 -2.69
CA GLU A 31 -2.52 27.56 -3.75
C GLU A 31 -3.46 28.69 -3.28
N GLY A 32 -4.48 28.34 -2.50
CA GLY A 32 -5.43 29.29 -1.90
C GLY A 32 -4.94 30.00 -0.64
N GLY A 33 -3.70 29.78 -0.20
CA GLY A 33 -3.12 30.46 0.96
C GLY A 33 -3.80 30.11 2.30
N ARG A 34 -4.31 28.88 2.46
CA ARG A 34 -4.90 28.40 3.72
C ARG A 34 -3.86 28.38 4.85
N HIS A 35 -4.35 28.37 6.09
CA HIS A 35 -3.49 28.38 7.26
C HIS A 35 -2.60 27.12 7.35
N CYS A 36 -1.32 27.31 7.68
CA CYS A 36 -0.31 26.24 7.69
C CYS A 36 -0.69 25.05 8.59
N LEU A 37 -1.33 25.32 9.73
CA LEU A 37 -1.78 24.25 10.64
C LEU A 37 -2.81 23.33 9.99
N GLU A 38 -3.76 23.88 9.23
CA GLU A 38 -4.79 23.09 8.55
C GLU A 38 -4.17 22.26 7.42
N ILE A 39 -3.24 22.84 6.66
CA ILE A 39 -2.51 22.14 5.60
C ILE A 39 -1.73 20.96 6.21
N ALA A 40 -1.02 21.17 7.32
CA ALA A 40 -0.27 20.12 8.00
C ALA A 40 -1.17 18.98 8.49
N GLN A 41 -2.35 19.30 9.04
CA GLN A 41 -3.34 18.30 9.45
C GLN A 41 -3.85 17.46 8.27
N GLN A 42 -4.13 18.09 7.13
CA GLN A 42 -4.59 17.38 5.94
C GLN A 42 -3.49 16.52 5.30
N LEU A 43 -2.24 17.01 5.27
CA LEU A 43 -1.09 16.22 4.84
C LEU A 43 -0.91 14.97 5.72
N HIS A 44 -1.04 15.12 7.04
CA HIS A 44 -0.97 13.97 7.94
C HIS A 44 -2.08 12.94 7.67
N ALA A 45 -3.29 13.39 7.36
CA ALA A 45 -4.38 12.49 6.98
C ALA A 45 -4.07 11.71 5.68
N VAL A 46 -3.46 12.38 4.68
CA VAL A 46 -3.02 11.74 3.43
C VAL A 46 -1.93 10.70 3.71
N GLU A 47 -0.92 11.05 4.51
CA GLU A 47 0.15 10.14 4.91
C GLU A 47 -0.42 8.88 5.57
N LYS A 48 -1.35 9.04 6.51
CA LYS A 48 -2.02 7.91 7.17
C LYS A 48 -2.81 7.06 6.19
N ALA A 49 -3.52 7.65 5.24
CA ALA A 49 -4.26 6.90 4.22
C ALA A 49 -3.32 6.05 3.35
N ILE A 50 -2.17 6.59 2.94
CA ILE A 50 -1.15 5.88 2.17
C ILE A 50 -0.52 4.77 3.02
N GLN A 51 -0.17 5.05 4.28
CA GLN A 51 0.39 4.06 5.20
C GLN A 51 -0.55 2.85 5.37
N GLN A 52 -1.86 3.08 5.47
CA GLN A 52 -2.86 2.02 5.58
C GLN A 52 -3.02 1.23 4.27
N ALA A 53 -2.96 1.89 3.11
CA ALA A 53 -2.98 1.20 1.83
C ALA A 53 -1.75 0.31 1.63
N LYS A 54 -0.56 0.83 1.97
CA LYS A 54 0.71 0.07 1.96
C LYS A 54 0.63 -1.15 2.87
N ARG A 55 0.16 -0.97 4.12
CA ARG A 55 0.03 -2.09 5.06
C ARG A 55 -0.93 -3.16 4.55
N ALA A 56 -2.06 -2.77 3.97
CA ALA A 56 -3.01 -3.72 3.38
C ALA A 56 -2.37 -4.53 2.22
N LEU A 57 -1.61 -3.87 1.35
CA LEU A 57 -0.87 -4.53 0.26
C LEU A 57 0.13 -5.56 0.78
N VAL A 58 0.94 -5.18 1.77
CA VAL A 58 1.97 -6.06 2.33
C VAL A 58 1.33 -7.27 3.01
N LEU A 59 0.29 -7.07 3.81
CA LEU A 59 -0.40 -8.16 4.50
C LEU A 59 -1.06 -9.14 3.53
N ASP A 60 -1.75 -8.63 2.50
CA ASP A 60 -2.39 -9.48 1.50
C ASP A 60 -1.39 -10.33 0.70
N HIS A 61 -0.22 -9.76 0.39
CA HIS A 61 0.84 -10.52 -0.24
C HIS A 61 1.40 -11.61 0.69
N ILE A 62 1.57 -11.30 1.98
CA ILE A 62 2.01 -12.27 2.99
C ILE A 62 1.05 -13.46 3.06
N ASP A 63 -0.27 -13.20 3.17
CA ASP A 63 -1.29 -14.23 3.25
C ASP A 63 -1.26 -15.12 1.98
N HIS A 64 -1.17 -14.51 0.80
CA HIS A 64 -1.09 -15.25 -0.46
C HIS A 64 0.21 -16.07 -0.60
N CYS A 65 1.35 -15.56 -0.16
CA CYS A 65 2.61 -16.30 -0.18
C CYS A 65 2.58 -17.51 0.77
N LEU A 66 1.97 -17.37 1.95
CA LEU A 66 1.82 -18.44 2.94
C LEU A 66 0.89 -19.56 2.44
N GLU A 67 -0.27 -19.22 1.88
CA GLU A 67 -1.23 -20.19 1.32
C GLU A 67 -0.59 -21.05 0.22
N ASN A 68 0.20 -20.43 -0.65
CA ASN A 68 0.86 -21.13 -1.75
C ASN A 68 2.07 -21.97 -1.31
N ALA A 69 2.73 -21.62 -0.20
CA ALA A 69 3.94 -22.30 0.29
C ALA A 69 3.68 -23.71 0.85
N LEU A 70 2.44 -23.99 1.27
CA LEU A 70 2.01 -25.28 1.80
C LEU A 70 1.93 -26.40 0.74
N GLY A 71 2.08 -26.08 -0.56
CA GLY A 71 1.90 -27.03 -1.67
C GLY A 71 3.10 -27.27 -2.59
N SER A 72 4.30 -26.73 -2.34
CA SER A 72 5.41 -26.73 -3.33
C SER A 72 6.78 -27.19 -2.81
N GLN A 73 7.58 -27.84 -3.67
CA GLN A 73 8.94 -28.32 -3.39
C GLN A 73 9.99 -27.21 -3.08
N ASP A 74 11.06 -27.63 -2.40
CA ASP A 74 12.11 -26.86 -1.70
C ASP A 74 12.69 -25.63 -2.43
N GLN A 75 12.87 -25.68 -3.75
CA GLN A 75 13.51 -24.59 -4.50
C GLN A 75 12.54 -23.40 -4.72
N THR A 76 11.25 -23.68 -4.86
CA THR A 76 10.19 -22.67 -4.97
C THR A 76 9.92 -22.00 -3.61
N GLN A 77 10.10 -22.71 -2.50
CA GLN A 77 9.98 -22.13 -1.16
C GLN A 77 11.05 -21.07 -0.88
N ARG A 78 12.32 -21.31 -1.26
CA ARG A 78 13.40 -20.32 -1.03
C ARG A 78 13.16 -19.00 -1.78
N ALA A 79 12.77 -19.06 -3.04
CA ALA A 79 12.48 -17.86 -3.82
C ALA A 79 11.33 -17.03 -3.21
N ARG A 80 10.27 -17.70 -2.74
CA ARG A 80 9.13 -17.06 -2.06
C ARG A 80 9.49 -16.48 -0.70
N ALA A 81 10.36 -17.14 0.06
CA ALA A 81 10.84 -16.63 1.34
C ALA A 81 11.65 -15.33 1.15
N GLU A 82 12.44 -15.22 0.07
CA GLU A 82 13.17 -13.99 -0.26
C GLU A 82 12.23 -12.87 -0.75
N GLU A 83 11.20 -13.19 -1.55
CA GLU A 83 10.14 -12.24 -1.94
C GLU A 83 9.37 -11.71 -0.72
N PHE A 84 8.99 -12.61 0.20
CA PHE A 84 8.38 -12.28 1.48
C PHE A 84 9.26 -11.33 2.30
N LYS A 85 10.56 -11.63 2.46
CA LYS A 85 11.48 -10.74 3.17
C LYS A 85 11.58 -9.38 2.49
N ALA A 86 11.55 -9.32 1.16
CA ALA A 86 11.65 -8.08 0.43
C ALA A 86 10.44 -7.17 0.69
N ILE A 87 9.21 -7.71 0.63
CA ILE A 87 8.00 -6.91 0.84
C ILE A 87 7.77 -6.57 2.32
N ALA A 88 8.14 -7.46 3.25
CA ALA A 88 8.00 -7.23 4.69
C ALA A 88 8.83 -6.03 5.19
N ARG A 89 9.88 -5.63 4.47
CA ARG A 89 10.65 -4.40 4.76
C ARG A 89 9.81 -3.12 4.64
N TYR A 90 8.66 -3.18 3.97
CA TYR A 90 7.77 -2.04 3.75
C TYR A 90 6.59 -1.99 4.73
N LEU A 91 6.53 -2.87 5.74
CA LEU A 91 5.61 -2.73 6.88
C LEU A 91 6.07 -1.55 7.77
#